data_AF-A0A9D4VJ66-F1
#
_entry.id   AF-A0A9D4VJ66-F1
#
_cell.length_a   1.000
_cell.length_b   1.000
_cell.length_c   1.000
_cell.angle_alpha   90.00
_cell.angle_beta   90.00
_cell.angle_gamma   90.00
#
_symmetry.space_group_name_H-M   'P 1'
#
loop_
_entity.id
_entity.type
_entity.pdbx_description
1 polymer ?
#
loop_
_entity_poly.entity_id
_entity_poly.type
_entity_poly.pdbx_seq_one_letter_code
_entity_poly.pdbx_strand_id
1 'polypeptide(L)'
;QAFVGVKARRVDKYYQNLLASNGDSEIKSNHQNLQLDDNDGKINAELIHVPEKWKGQIEKDLPRAFPGHPALDEDGRNALRRLLTAYARHNPSVGYCQAMNFFAGLLLLLMPEENAFWTLMGILDDYFDGYFSEDMIESQVDQLVFEELVRERFPKLANHLDYLGVQVAWVTGPW
;
A
#
# COMPACT_ATOMS: atom_id res chain seq x y z
N GLN A 1 -9.15 4.97 -23.96
CA GLN A 1 -10.43 5.39 -23.36
C GLN A 1 -10.61 4.65 -22.03
N ALA A 2 -9.80 4.97 -21.02
CA ALA A 2 -9.55 4.11 -19.84
C ALA A 2 -10.35 4.48 -18.57
N PHE A 3 -11.22 5.49 -18.61
CA PHE A 3 -11.84 6.07 -17.42
C PHE A 3 -13.35 5.84 -17.30
N VAL A 4 -13.94 4.98 -18.13
CA VAL A 4 -15.42 4.77 -18.14
C VAL A 4 -15.91 3.98 -16.91
N GLY A 5 -15.03 3.33 -16.13
CA GLY A 5 -15.40 2.58 -14.92
C GLY A 5 -15.35 3.36 -13.59
N VAL A 6 -14.82 4.59 -13.56
CA VAL A 6 -14.49 5.28 -12.28
C VAL A 6 -15.73 5.64 -11.46
N LYS A 7 -16.91 5.78 -12.08
CA LYS A 7 -18.15 6.19 -11.38
C LYS A 7 -18.80 5.10 -10.52
N ALA A 8 -18.36 3.83 -10.63
CA ALA A 8 -19.00 2.71 -9.90
C ALA A 8 -18.30 2.34 -8.58
N ARG A 9 -17.11 2.89 -8.28
CA ARG A 9 -16.31 2.46 -7.11
C ARG A 9 -16.46 3.31 -5.87
N ARG A 10 -16.84 4.59 -6.01
CA ARG A 10 -16.89 5.50 -4.86
C ARG A 10 -18.11 5.19 -4.02
N VAL A 11 -17.86 4.63 -2.85
CA VAL A 11 -18.87 4.40 -1.82
C VAL A 11 -18.74 5.51 -0.78
N ASP A 12 -19.86 6.19 -0.50
CA ASP A 12 -19.89 7.27 0.47
C ASP A 12 -19.39 6.80 1.85
N LYS A 13 -18.54 7.63 2.47
CA LYS A 13 -17.93 7.39 3.78
C LYS A 13 -16.99 6.18 3.86
N TYR A 14 -16.71 5.49 2.77
CA TYR A 14 -15.88 4.28 2.79
C TYR A 14 -14.46 4.55 3.32
N TYR A 15 -13.80 5.59 2.80
CA TYR A 15 -12.47 6.00 3.24
C TYR A 15 -12.45 6.34 4.74
N GLN A 16 -13.46 7.06 5.22
CA GLN A 16 -13.59 7.49 6.60
C GLN A 16 -13.83 6.29 7.53
N ASN A 17 -14.64 5.31 7.11
CA ASN A 17 -14.88 4.08 7.86
C ASN A 17 -13.60 3.25 8.01
N LEU A 18 -12.78 3.17 6.96
CA LEU A 18 -11.47 2.50 7.03
C LEU A 18 -10.56 3.14 8.06
N LEU A 19 -10.60 4.47 8.22
CA LEU A 19 -9.80 5.17 9.23
C LEU A 19 -10.35 5.01 10.66
N ALA A 20 -11.67 4.98 10.82
CA ALA A 20 -12.35 4.91 12.12
C ALA A 20 -12.19 3.57 12.86
N SER A 21 -11.79 2.50 12.16
CA SER A 21 -11.76 1.12 12.70
C SER A 21 -10.90 0.89 13.96
N ASN A 22 -10.13 1.87 14.45
CA ASN A 22 -9.30 1.73 15.66
C ASN A 22 -9.48 2.88 16.69
N GLY A 23 -10.64 3.56 16.71
CA GLY A 23 -10.83 4.77 17.52
C GLY A 23 -10.94 4.62 19.05
N ASP A 24 -11.20 3.44 19.64
CA ASP A 24 -11.70 3.37 21.03
C ASP A 24 -11.07 2.32 21.98
N SER A 25 -9.91 1.71 21.66
CA SER A 25 -9.36 0.63 22.51
C SER A 25 -7.94 0.85 23.06
N GLU A 26 -7.35 2.04 22.96
CA GLU A 26 -6.03 2.34 23.55
C GLU A 26 -6.05 3.14 24.87
N ILE A 27 -7.20 3.37 25.50
CA ILE A 27 -7.22 3.98 26.85
C ILE A 27 -8.17 3.22 27.78
N LYS A 28 -7.61 2.27 28.55
CA LYS A 28 -7.88 1.99 29.98
C LYS A 28 -7.28 0.63 30.40
N SER A 29 -5.95 0.54 30.48
CA SER A 29 -5.32 -0.41 31.40
C SER A 29 -5.34 0.18 32.82
N ASN A 30 -6.54 0.25 33.41
CA ASN A 30 -6.66 0.37 34.87
C ASN A 30 -7.01 -1.02 35.40
N HIS A 31 -6.04 -1.64 36.06
CA HIS A 31 -6.25 -2.81 36.89
C HIS A 31 -7.35 -2.53 37.93
N GLN A 32 -8.43 -3.31 37.90
CA GLN A 32 -9.13 -3.78 39.10
C GLN A 32 -10.08 -4.95 38.79
N ASN A 33 -9.61 -6.13 39.21
CA ASN A 33 -10.27 -7.37 39.66
C ASN A 33 -11.66 -7.83 39.16
N LEU A 34 -11.68 -9.13 38.88
CA LEU A 34 -12.77 -10.06 38.58
C LEU A 34 -14.03 -9.93 39.46
N GLN A 35 -15.19 -10.14 38.82
CA GLN A 35 -16.21 -11.11 39.27
C GLN A 35 -16.98 -11.64 38.05
N LEU A 36 -17.13 -12.96 38.00
CA LEU A 36 -17.88 -13.74 37.00
C LEU A 36 -19.38 -13.66 37.34
N ASP A 37 -20.24 -13.55 36.33
CA ASP A 37 -21.56 -14.17 36.35
C ASP A 37 -22.11 -14.40 34.95
N ASP A 38 -22.83 -15.52 34.83
CA ASP A 38 -23.34 -16.15 33.63
C ASP A 38 -24.40 -15.33 32.87
N ASN A 39 -24.43 -15.62 31.56
CA ASN A 39 -25.63 -15.86 30.75
C ASN A 39 -25.91 -14.90 29.57
N ASP A 40 -26.35 -15.57 28.51
CA ASP A 40 -27.05 -15.15 27.30
C ASP A 40 -26.28 -14.86 25.99
N GLY A 41 -26.74 -15.59 24.97
CA GLY A 41 -26.16 -15.68 23.65
C GLY A 41 -26.08 -14.36 22.91
N LYS A 42 -24.86 -14.00 22.52
CA LYS A 42 -24.59 -13.10 21.42
C LYS A 42 -23.58 -13.79 20.52
N ILE A 43 -23.95 -13.97 19.26
CA ILE A 43 -23.03 -14.37 18.20
C ILE A 43 -21.95 -13.28 18.16
N ASN A 44 -20.81 -13.56 18.79
CA ASN A 44 -19.62 -12.77 18.64
C ASN A 44 -19.20 -12.93 17.19
N ALA A 45 -19.57 -11.98 16.34
CA ALA A 45 -18.76 -11.68 15.17
C ALA A 45 -17.41 -11.23 15.72
N GLU A 46 -16.53 -12.20 15.98
CA GLU A 46 -15.13 -11.97 16.22
C GLU A 46 -14.63 -11.16 15.02
N LEU A 47 -14.55 -9.85 15.19
CA LEU A 47 -13.61 -9.02 14.46
C LEU A 47 -12.26 -9.64 14.76
N ILE A 48 -11.83 -10.54 13.88
CA ILE A 48 -10.47 -11.06 13.83
C ILE A 48 -9.62 -9.80 13.76
N HIS A 49 -9.04 -9.40 14.89
CA HIS A 49 -8.13 -8.27 14.95
C HIS A 49 -6.87 -8.72 14.23
N VAL A 50 -6.87 -8.57 12.90
CA VAL A 50 -5.69 -8.84 12.07
C VAL A 50 -4.62 -7.86 12.54
N PRO A 51 -3.49 -8.35 13.09
CA PRO A 51 -2.42 -7.48 13.53
C PRO A 51 -1.96 -6.63 12.35
N GLU A 52 -2.02 -5.31 12.49
CA GLU A 52 -1.62 -4.36 11.44
C GLU A 52 -0.09 -4.26 11.36
N LYS A 53 0.55 -5.35 10.92
CA LYS A 53 2.02 -5.51 10.81
C LYS A 53 2.69 -4.39 10.00
N TRP A 54 1.93 -3.79 9.08
CA TRP A 54 2.37 -2.72 8.19
C TRP A 54 2.48 -1.34 8.83
N LYS A 55 1.84 -1.06 9.98
CA LYS A 55 1.84 0.29 10.58
C LYS A 55 3.24 0.82 10.84
N GLY A 56 4.09 -0.01 11.45
CA GLY A 56 5.48 0.36 11.71
C GLY A 56 6.30 0.57 10.44
N GLN A 57 5.96 -0.11 9.35
CA GLN A 57 6.61 0.08 8.06
C GLN A 57 6.17 1.39 7.40
N ILE A 58 4.88 1.72 7.46
CA ILE A 58 4.37 3.02 6.97
C ILE A 58 5.13 4.17 7.64
N GLU A 59 5.21 4.19 8.98
CA GLU A 59 5.91 5.28 9.70
C GLU A 59 7.36 5.46 9.28
N LYS A 60 8.07 4.36 9.02
CA LYS A 60 9.47 4.39 8.53
C LYS A 60 9.59 4.93 7.11
N ASP A 61 8.53 4.82 6.32
CA ASP A 61 8.53 5.16 4.89
C ASP A 61 8.00 6.58 4.62
N LEU A 62 7.20 7.14 5.53
CA LEU A 62 6.69 8.51 5.43
C LEU A 62 7.80 9.55 5.17
N PRO A 63 8.92 9.61 5.93
CA PRO A 63 9.96 10.61 5.67
C PRO A 63 10.74 10.36 4.38
N ARG A 64 10.62 9.16 3.78
CA ARG A 64 11.32 8.78 2.55
C ARG A 64 10.57 9.23 1.28
N ALA A 65 9.27 9.51 1.38
CA ALA A 65 8.46 9.96 0.25
C ALA A 65 8.68 11.47 -0.01
N PHE A 66 9.37 11.80 -1.10
CA PHE A 66 9.66 13.17 -1.54
C PHE A 66 10.19 14.10 -0.43
N PRO A 67 11.33 13.75 0.19
CA PRO A 67 11.86 14.49 1.34
C PRO A 67 12.12 15.96 0.98
N GLY A 68 11.63 16.86 1.83
CA GLY A 68 11.77 18.31 1.66
C GLY A 68 10.77 18.97 0.70
N HIS A 69 9.83 18.21 0.13
CA HIS A 69 8.78 18.78 -0.70
C HIS A 69 7.78 19.60 0.15
N PRO A 70 7.45 20.86 -0.21
CA PRO A 70 6.62 21.73 0.64
C PRO A 70 5.23 21.16 0.95
N ALA A 71 4.60 20.46 0.00
CA ALA A 71 3.29 19.86 0.19
C ALA A 71 3.30 18.53 0.99
N LEU A 72 4.48 17.99 1.31
CA LEU A 72 4.65 16.83 2.20
C LEU A 72 5.39 17.26 3.48
N ASP A 73 4.91 18.38 4.04
CA ASP A 73 5.20 18.85 5.39
C ASP A 73 4.52 17.96 6.45
N GLU A 74 4.30 18.46 7.66
CA GLU A 74 3.66 17.65 8.71
C GLU A 74 2.23 17.24 8.35
N ASP A 75 1.42 18.16 7.82
CA ASP A 75 0.04 17.86 7.43
C ASP A 75 -0.02 16.94 6.22
N GLY A 76 0.85 17.17 5.22
CA GLY A 76 0.99 16.29 4.06
C GLY A 76 1.43 14.87 4.46
N ARG A 77 2.35 14.74 5.42
CA ARG A 77 2.75 13.42 5.96
C ARG A 77 1.64 12.75 6.76
N ASN A 78 0.82 13.53 7.47
CA ASN A 78 -0.37 13.02 8.15
C ASN A 78 -1.41 12.51 7.14
N ALA A 79 -1.61 13.22 6.02
CA ALA A 79 -2.46 12.76 4.92
C ALA A 79 -1.91 11.48 4.29
N LEU A 80 -0.60 11.42 4.02
CA LEU A 80 0.05 10.22 3.48
C LEU A 80 -0.12 9.01 4.40
N ARG A 81 0.04 9.19 5.71
CA ARG A 81 -0.21 8.13 6.71
C ARG A 81 -1.64 7.60 6.64
N ARG A 82 -2.64 8.49 6.66
CA ARG A 82 -4.06 8.10 6.59
C ARG A 82 -4.36 7.35 5.29
N LEU A 83 -3.87 7.86 4.17
CA LEU A 83 -4.09 7.28 2.86
C LEU A 83 -3.55 5.85 2.75
N LEU A 84 -2.28 5.65 3.16
CA LEU A 84 -1.65 4.33 3.17
C LEU A 84 -2.30 3.37 4.18
N THR A 85 -2.70 3.88 5.35
CA THR A 85 -3.42 3.11 6.38
C THR A 85 -4.77 2.63 5.85
N ALA A 86 -5.53 3.52 5.20
CA ALA A 86 -6.82 3.16 4.62
C ALA A 86 -6.66 2.11 3.51
N TYR A 87 -5.67 2.26 2.63
CA TYR A 87 -5.40 1.27 1.60
C TYR A 87 -5.03 -0.10 2.19
N ALA A 88 -4.13 -0.13 3.18
CA ALA A 88 -3.73 -1.37 3.83
C ALA A 88 -4.86 -2.09 4.57
N ARG A 89 -5.89 -1.35 5.00
CA ARG A 89 -7.14 -1.90 5.55
C ARG A 89 -8.14 -2.31 4.47
N HIS A 90 -8.14 -1.63 3.33
CA HIS A 90 -8.96 -2.00 2.17
C HIS A 90 -8.59 -3.38 1.64
N ASN A 91 -7.27 -3.65 1.53
CA ASN A 91 -6.75 -4.93 1.04
C ASN A 91 -5.77 -5.53 2.08
N PRO A 92 -6.25 -6.19 3.16
CA PRO A 92 -5.40 -6.71 4.23
C PRO A 92 -4.45 -7.83 3.80
N SER A 93 -4.77 -8.56 2.73
CA SER A 93 -3.90 -9.59 2.14
C SER A 93 -2.59 -9.02 1.63
N VAL A 94 -2.64 -7.82 1.04
CA VAL A 94 -1.45 -7.08 0.60
C VAL A 94 -0.92 -6.20 1.74
N GLY A 95 -1.82 -5.49 2.42
CA GLY A 95 -1.49 -4.51 3.43
C GLY A 95 -0.72 -3.32 2.82
N TYR A 96 0.51 -3.13 3.28
CA TYR A 96 1.42 -2.12 2.75
C TYR A 96 2.70 -2.79 2.27
N CYS A 97 3.07 -2.49 1.03
CA CYS A 97 4.37 -2.82 0.48
C CYS A 97 5.19 -1.54 0.25
N GLN A 98 6.50 -1.65 0.40
CA GLN A 98 7.42 -0.55 0.07
C GLN A 98 7.20 -0.12 -1.38
N ALA A 99 7.39 1.17 -1.65
CA ALA A 99 7.08 1.88 -2.90
C ALA A 99 5.64 2.43 -3.00
N MET A 100 4.67 1.88 -2.28
CA MET A 100 3.31 2.46 -2.23
C MET A 100 3.32 3.91 -1.71
N ASN A 101 4.23 4.24 -0.79
CA ASN A 101 4.41 5.61 -0.29
C ASN A 101 4.76 6.63 -1.39
N PHE A 102 5.45 6.22 -2.45
CA PHE A 102 5.76 7.12 -3.57
C PHE A 102 4.55 7.34 -4.46
N PHE A 103 3.75 6.31 -4.75
CA PHE A 103 2.48 6.47 -5.46
C PHE A 103 1.52 7.37 -4.69
N ALA A 104 1.30 7.05 -3.42
CA ALA A 104 0.46 7.81 -2.51
C ALA A 104 0.92 9.27 -2.37
N GLY A 105 2.23 9.47 -2.16
CA GLY A 105 2.83 10.81 -2.07
C GLY A 105 2.62 11.62 -3.35
N LEU A 106 2.91 11.04 -4.52
CA LEU A 106 2.72 11.69 -5.82
C LEU A 106 1.26 12.08 -6.04
N LEU A 107 0.32 11.18 -5.73
CA LEU A 107 -1.11 11.46 -5.87
C LEU A 107 -1.53 12.62 -4.95
N LEU A 108 -1.04 12.68 -3.71
CA LEU A 108 -1.32 13.79 -2.79
C LEU A 108 -0.77 15.14 -3.28
N LEU A 109 0.29 15.15 -4.11
CA LEU A 109 0.76 16.38 -4.76
C LEU A 109 -0.19 16.87 -5.86
N LEU A 110 -1.01 15.98 -6.42
CA LEU A 110 -1.81 16.25 -7.61
C LEU A 110 -3.30 16.40 -7.32
N MET A 111 -3.80 15.83 -6.22
CA MET A 111 -5.22 15.81 -5.92
C MET A 111 -5.52 15.72 -4.41
N PRO A 112 -6.75 16.08 -3.99
CA PRO A 112 -7.19 15.92 -2.60
C PRO A 112 -7.09 14.48 -2.09
N GLU A 113 -6.88 14.32 -0.79
CA GLU A 113 -6.63 13.03 -0.11
C GLU A 113 -7.59 11.92 -0.50
N GLU A 114 -8.90 12.14 -0.42
CA GLU A 114 -9.86 11.09 -0.75
C GLU A 114 -9.83 10.70 -2.25
N ASN A 115 -9.59 11.67 -3.15
CA ASN A 115 -9.40 11.37 -4.57
C ASN A 115 -8.12 10.56 -4.79
N ALA A 116 -7.04 10.88 -4.05
CA ALA A 116 -5.79 10.14 -4.09
C ALA A 116 -6.00 8.70 -3.61
N PHE A 117 -6.84 8.46 -2.59
CA PHE A 117 -7.15 7.11 -2.12
C PHE A 117 -7.85 6.28 -3.19
N TRP A 118 -8.92 6.81 -3.80
CA TRP A 118 -9.63 6.11 -4.86
C TRP A 118 -8.76 5.88 -6.11
N THR A 119 -7.84 6.80 -6.39
CA THR A 119 -6.90 6.66 -7.50
C THR A 119 -5.84 5.62 -7.19
N LEU A 120 -5.30 5.59 -5.97
CA LEU A 120 -4.34 4.58 -5.51
C LEU A 120 -4.96 3.19 -5.59
N MET A 121 -6.17 2.98 -5.05
CA MET A 121 -6.92 1.74 -5.21
C MET A 121 -7.05 1.34 -6.68
N GLY A 122 -7.52 2.25 -7.54
CA GLY A 122 -7.67 1.93 -8.96
C GLY A 122 -6.35 1.56 -9.65
N ILE A 123 -5.24 2.18 -9.28
CA ILE A 123 -3.91 1.82 -9.81
C ILE A 123 -3.51 0.43 -9.30
N LEU A 124 -3.52 0.23 -7.99
CA LEU A 124 -2.97 -0.96 -7.37
C LEU A 124 -3.82 -2.20 -7.61
N ASP A 125 -5.14 -2.09 -7.52
CA ASP A 125 -6.05 -3.23 -7.65
C ASP A 125 -6.38 -3.57 -9.11
N ASP A 126 -6.38 -2.60 -10.04
CA ASP A 126 -6.72 -2.88 -11.46
C ASP A 126 -5.50 -3.11 -12.36
N TYR A 127 -4.39 -2.40 -12.12
CA TYR A 127 -3.22 -2.41 -13.02
C TYR A 127 -2.02 -3.15 -12.42
N PHE A 128 -1.90 -3.17 -11.10
CA PHE A 128 -0.80 -3.81 -10.37
C PHE A 128 -1.30 -4.94 -9.48
N ASP A 129 -2.37 -5.62 -9.87
CA ASP A 129 -2.79 -6.84 -9.18
C ASP A 129 -1.64 -7.85 -9.17
N GLY A 130 -1.41 -8.52 -8.06
CA GLY A 130 -0.29 -9.45 -7.87
C GLY A 130 1.12 -8.83 -7.74
N TYR A 131 1.35 -7.58 -8.16
CA TYR A 131 2.67 -6.93 -8.09
C TYR A 131 3.17 -6.71 -6.66
N PHE A 132 2.25 -6.36 -5.76
CA PHE A 132 2.54 -6.09 -4.36
C PHE A 132 2.21 -7.27 -3.44
N SER A 133 1.99 -8.46 -4.00
CA SER A 133 1.88 -9.70 -3.22
C SER A 133 3.19 -9.99 -2.47
N GLU A 134 3.14 -10.83 -1.43
CA GLU A 134 4.35 -11.20 -0.66
C GLU A 134 5.42 -11.84 -1.56
N ASP A 135 5.01 -12.57 -2.59
CA ASP A 135 5.91 -13.23 -3.54
C ASP A 135 6.25 -12.34 -4.76
N MET A 136 5.58 -11.19 -4.93
CA MET A 136 5.80 -10.24 -6.04
C MET A 136 5.82 -10.90 -7.44
N ILE A 137 5.02 -11.94 -7.66
CA ILE A 137 5.13 -12.81 -8.84
C ILE A 137 5.02 -12.03 -10.15
N GLU A 138 4.03 -11.15 -10.28
CA GLU A 138 3.82 -10.37 -11.50
C GLU A 138 5.00 -9.42 -11.79
N SER A 139 5.59 -8.83 -10.75
CA SER A 139 6.80 -8.02 -10.89
C SER A 139 7.99 -8.84 -11.39
N GLN A 140 8.16 -10.06 -10.87
CA GLN A 140 9.23 -10.96 -11.33
C GLN A 140 9.03 -11.37 -12.79
N VAL A 141 7.79 -11.66 -13.20
CA VAL A 141 7.45 -11.98 -14.61
C VAL A 141 7.84 -10.83 -15.52
N ASP A 142 7.48 -9.59 -15.17
CA ASP A 142 7.80 -8.43 -16.01
C ASP A 142 9.30 -8.13 -16.08
N GLN A 143 10.07 -8.39 -15.01
CA GLN A 143 11.53 -8.33 -15.07
C GLN A 143 12.12 -9.35 -16.06
N LEU A 144 11.59 -10.58 -16.09
CA LEU A 144 12.03 -11.62 -17.03
C LEU A 144 11.69 -11.25 -18.49
N VAL A 145 10.47 -10.73 -18.72
CA VAL A 145 10.06 -10.24 -20.05
C VAL A 145 10.96 -9.09 -20.49
N PHE A 146 11.23 -8.14 -19.60
CA PHE A 146 12.11 -7.00 -19.89
C PHE A 146 13.54 -7.45 -20.19
N GLU A 147 14.08 -8.43 -19.46
CA GLU A 147 15.40 -9.00 -19.71
C GLU A 147 15.49 -9.59 -21.12
N GLU A 148 14.48 -10.33 -21.56
CA GLU A 148 14.44 -10.90 -22.92
C GLU A 148 14.36 -9.79 -23.99
N LEU A 149 13.56 -8.75 -23.76
CA LEU A 149 13.50 -7.59 -24.64
C LEU A 149 14.86 -6.87 -24.73
N VAL A 150 15.61 -6.77 -23.62
CA VAL A 150 16.95 -6.19 -23.63
C VAL A 150 17.92 -7.05 -24.46
N ARG A 151 17.85 -8.39 -24.34
CA ARG A 151 18.64 -9.30 -25.18
C ARG A 151 18.33 -9.14 -26.67
N GLU A 152 17.05 -9.09 -27.02
CA GLU A 152 16.62 -8.98 -28.42
C GLU A 152 16.97 -7.61 -29.01
N ARG A 153 16.68 -6.52 -28.29
CA ARG A 153 16.75 -5.15 -28.82
C ARG A 153 18.11 -4.48 -28.59
N PHE A 154 18.83 -4.90 -27.56
CA PHE A 154 20.14 -4.33 -27.18
C PHE A 154 21.18 -5.43 -26.90
N PRO A 155 21.46 -6.34 -27.85
CA PRO A 155 22.32 -7.51 -27.62
C PRO A 155 23.76 -7.14 -27.20
N LYS A 156 24.28 -6.00 -27.65
CA LYS A 156 25.59 -5.49 -27.21
C LYS A 156 25.61 -5.16 -25.72
N LEU A 157 24.53 -4.57 -25.21
CA LEU A 157 24.39 -4.24 -23.79
C LEU A 157 24.21 -5.52 -22.97
N ALA A 158 23.31 -6.40 -23.40
CA ALA A 158 23.05 -7.68 -22.73
C ALA A 158 24.33 -8.51 -22.58
N ASN A 159 25.08 -8.70 -23.68
CA ASN A 159 26.35 -9.45 -23.63
C ASN A 159 27.40 -8.79 -22.73
N HIS A 160 27.40 -7.46 -22.63
CA HIS A 160 28.34 -6.75 -21.75
C HIS A 160 27.96 -6.91 -20.28
N LEU A 161 26.66 -6.86 -19.96
CA LEU A 161 26.15 -7.13 -18.62
C LEU A 161 26.44 -8.58 -18.20
N ASP A 162 26.23 -9.55 -19.10
CA ASP A 162 26.57 -10.95 -18.89
C ASP A 162 28.08 -11.14 -18.65
N TYR A 163 28.93 -10.48 -19.44
CA TYR A 163 30.40 -10.51 -19.24
C TYR A 163 30.81 -9.97 -17.86
N LEU A 164 30.11 -8.97 -17.35
CA LEU A 164 30.33 -8.40 -16.02
C LEU A 164 29.64 -9.20 -14.90
N GLY A 165 28.83 -10.20 -15.23
CA GLY A 165 28.02 -10.95 -14.26
C GLY A 165 26.91 -10.13 -13.60
N VAL A 166 26.41 -9.10 -14.29
CA VAL A 166 25.35 -8.20 -13.80
C VAL A 166 24.03 -8.58 -14.45
N GLN A 167 23.02 -8.91 -13.65
CA GLN A 167 21.68 -9.18 -14.16
C GLN A 167 20.94 -7.86 -14.43
N VAL A 168 20.14 -7.82 -15.50
CA VAL A 168 19.32 -6.64 -15.85
C VAL A 168 18.43 -6.24 -14.68
N ALA A 169 17.77 -7.22 -14.05
CA ALA A 169 16.88 -7.04 -12.91
C ALA A 169 17.52 -6.33 -11.71
N TRP A 170 18.85 -6.38 -11.54
CA TRP A 170 19.52 -5.67 -10.44
C TRP A 170 19.51 -4.16 -10.63
N VAL A 171 19.42 -3.70 -11.89
CA VAL A 171 19.35 -2.28 -12.24
C VAL A 171 17.90 -1.82 -12.34
N THR A 172 17.04 -2.68 -12.88
CA THR A 172 15.65 -2.33 -13.23
C THR A 172 14.61 -2.75 -12.20
N GLY A 173 14.99 -3.48 -11.15
CA GLY A 173 14.09 -3.86 -10.07
C GLY A 173 13.33 -2.70 -9.43
N PRO A 174 13.91 -1.50 -9.26
CA PRO A 174 13.19 -0.33 -8.74
C PRO A 174 12.28 0.40 -9.74
N TRP A 175 12.24 0.01 -11.02
CA TRP A 175 11.52 0.74 -12.08
C TRP A 175 10.02 0.44 -12.10
#